data_AF-A0A6B3GRL2-F1
#
_entry.id   AF-A0A6B3GRL2-F1
#
_cell.length_a   1.000
_cell.length_b   1.000
_cell.length_c   1.000
_cell.angle_alpha   90.00
_cell.angle_beta   90.00
_cell.angle_gamma   90.00
#
_symmetry.space_group_name_H-M   'P 1'
#
loop_
_entity.id
_entity.type
_entity.pdbx_description
1 polymer ?
#
loop_
_entity_poly.entity_id
_entity_poly.type
_entity_poly.pdbx_seq_one_letter_code
_entity_poly.pdbx_strand_id
1 'polypeptide(L)'
;MSPVPPPGLDPELLRGHLDRERPGLVSGPLEARLIEGGRSNLTYVVGDGTGQWVVRRPPLGHVLATAHDMTREHRVISGLHPTAVPVPEPLLLCEDDSVIGAPFYVMEYVEGTPYRTAEQLAPLGP
;
A
#
# COMPACT_ATOMS: atom_id res chain seq x y z
N MET A 1 -8.63 -7.15 22.69
CA MET A 1 -7.32 -6.49 22.56
C MET A 1 -7.26 -5.96 21.15
N SER A 2 -7.34 -4.64 20.95
CA SER A 2 -7.10 -4.09 19.61
C SER A 2 -5.67 -4.42 19.20
N PRO A 3 -5.44 -4.94 17.99
CA PRO A 3 -4.10 -5.23 17.53
C PRO A 3 -3.26 -3.95 17.57
N VAL A 4 -2.01 -4.07 18.02
CA VAL A 4 -1.05 -2.97 17.98
C VAL A 4 -0.87 -2.57 16.50
N PRO A 5 -0.98 -1.29 16.14
CA PRO A 5 -0.83 -0.85 14.76
C PRO A 5 0.57 -1.21 14.23
N PRO A 6 0.70 -1.56 12.94
CA PRO A 6 2.00 -1.88 12.38
C PRO A 6 2.93 -0.65 12.40
N PRO A 7 4.26 -0.84 12.47
CA PRO A 7 5.19 0.28 12.55
C PRO A 7 5.00 1.26 11.39
N GLY A 8 4.85 2.54 11.69
CA GLY A 8 4.78 3.60 10.68
C GLY A 8 3.43 3.81 10.00
N LEU A 9 2.36 3.14 10.44
CA LEU A 9 1.03 3.36 9.93
C LEU A 9 0.01 3.29 11.07
N ASP A 10 -0.63 4.43 11.33
CA ASP A 10 -1.81 4.52 12.22
C ASP A 10 -3.08 4.32 11.39
N PRO A 11 -3.84 3.22 11.58
CA PRO A 11 -5.05 2.95 10.81
C PRO A 11 -6.16 3.99 11.02
N GLU A 12 -6.24 4.65 12.17
CA GLU A 12 -7.29 5.65 12.46
C GLU A 12 -7.01 6.96 11.71
N LEU A 13 -5.75 7.40 11.69
CA LEU A 13 -5.35 8.58 10.90
C LEU A 13 -5.54 8.33 9.39
N LEU A 14 -5.17 7.13 8.91
CA LEU A 14 -5.43 6.73 7.53
C LEU A 14 -6.93 6.71 7.23
N ARG A 15 -7.75 6.13 8.10
CA ARG A 15 -9.21 6.07 7.94
C ARG A 15 -9.82 7.45 7.79
N GLY A 16 -9.49 8.37 8.69
CA GLY A 16 -10.01 9.74 8.64
C GLY A 16 -9.60 10.49 7.37
N HIS A 17 -8.42 10.19 6.82
CA HIS A 17 -8.00 10.71 5.52
C HIS A 17 -8.78 10.09 4.36
N LEU A 18 -8.94 8.76 4.34
CA LEU A 18 -9.68 8.05 3.29
C LEU A 18 -11.16 8.45 3.25
N ASP A 19 -11.81 8.66 4.40
CA ASP A 19 -13.20 9.14 4.44
C ASP A 19 -13.37 10.50 3.78
N ARG A 20 -12.35 11.37 3.86
CA ARG A 20 -12.37 12.71 3.28
C ARG A 20 -12.06 12.68 1.79
N GLU A 21 -11.00 11.99 1.38
CA GLU A 21 -10.52 12.01 -0.01
C GLU A 21 -11.25 11.00 -0.92
N ARG A 22 -11.76 9.91 -0.34
CA ARG A 22 -12.46 8.82 -1.05
C ARG A 22 -13.72 8.38 -0.28
N PRO A 23 -14.75 9.25 -0.15
CA PRO A 23 -15.97 8.91 0.58
C PRO A 23 -16.61 7.62 0.05
N GLY A 24 -16.93 6.69 0.96
CA GLY A 24 -17.54 5.40 0.61
C GLY A 24 -16.56 4.30 0.20
N LEU A 25 -15.24 4.58 0.15
CA LEU A 25 -14.24 3.55 -0.08
C LEU A 25 -14.16 2.58 1.12
N VAL A 26 -14.22 3.11 2.34
CA VAL A 26 -14.09 2.35 3.58
C VAL A 26 -15.41 2.38 4.35
N SER A 27 -15.85 1.22 4.83
CA SER A 27 -17.11 1.03 5.54
C SER A 27 -16.91 0.74 7.04
N GLY A 28 -15.74 0.26 7.45
CA GLY A 28 -15.45 -0.16 8.83
C GLY A 28 -14.10 0.31 9.39
N PRO A 29 -13.82 0.03 10.67
CA PRO A 29 -12.52 0.32 11.26
C PRO A 29 -11.41 -0.38 10.46
N LEU A 30 -10.28 0.29 10.27
CA LEU A 30 -9.17 -0.26 9.50
C LEU A 30 -8.27 -1.12 10.38
N GLU A 31 -8.00 -2.32 9.90
CA GLU A 31 -6.89 -3.16 10.39
C GLU A 31 -5.77 -3.15 9.35
N ALA A 32 -4.53 -3.14 9.83
CA ALA A 32 -3.36 -3.10 8.96
C ALA A 32 -2.31 -4.13 9.37
N ARG A 33 -1.67 -4.75 8.39
CA ARG A 33 -0.52 -5.64 8.58
C ARG A 33 0.62 -5.27 7.64
N LEU A 34 1.85 -5.32 8.14
CA LEU A 34 3.05 -5.12 7.33
C LEU A 34 3.26 -6.35 6.42
N ILE A 35 3.64 -6.11 5.17
CA ILE A 35 4.19 -7.14 4.28
C ILE A 35 5.71 -7.18 4.47
N GLU A 36 6.21 -8.25 5.07
CA GLU A 36 7.64 -8.43 5.33
C GLU A 36 8.41 -8.91 4.09
N GLY A 37 9.71 -8.59 4.04
CA GLY A 37 10.64 -9.06 3.00
C GLY A 37 11.05 -8.01 1.96
N GLY A 38 10.43 -6.83 1.94
CA GLY A 38 10.86 -5.68 1.15
C GLY A 38 11.83 -4.78 1.94
N ARG A 39 12.90 -4.30 1.30
CA ARG A 39 13.90 -3.42 1.95
C ARG A 39 13.80 -1.94 1.59
N SER A 40 13.06 -1.57 0.54
CA SER A 40 13.02 -0.19 0.05
C SER A 40 11.87 0.62 0.66
N ASN A 41 10.61 0.21 0.47
CA ASN A 41 9.45 0.91 1.01
C ASN A 41 8.64 -0.04 1.89
N LEU A 42 8.02 0.52 2.93
CA LEU A 42 7.09 -0.23 3.75
C LEU A 42 5.77 -0.37 2.99
N THR A 43 5.27 -1.60 2.93
CA THR A 43 4.05 -1.98 2.22
C THR A 43 3.13 -2.67 3.21
N TYR A 44 1.90 -2.21 3.31
CA TYR A 44 0.91 -2.71 4.27
C TYR A 44 -0.30 -3.21 3.51
N VAL A 45 -0.87 -4.32 3.95
CA VAL A 45 -2.25 -4.65 3.61
C VAL A 45 -3.15 -4.02 4.65
N VAL A 46 -4.15 -3.28 4.21
CA VAL A 46 -5.12 -2.60 5.06
C VAL A 46 -6.51 -3.08 4.65
N GLY A 47 -7.39 -3.34 5.61
CA GLY A 47 -8.76 -3.75 5.31
C GLY A 47 -9.73 -3.39 6.41
N ASP A 48 -11.02 -3.39 6.09
CA ASP A 48 -12.11 -3.04 7.02
C ASP A 48 -13.08 -4.20 7.30
N GLY A 49 -12.70 -5.42 6.90
CA GLY A 49 -13.52 -6.61 6.93
C GLY A 49 -14.41 -6.82 5.70
N THR A 50 -14.55 -5.81 4.83
CA THR A 50 -15.34 -5.87 3.59
C THR A 50 -14.51 -5.57 2.34
N GLY A 51 -13.49 -4.73 2.46
CA GLY A 51 -12.53 -4.39 1.41
C GLY A 51 -11.10 -4.53 1.88
N GLN A 52 -10.18 -4.64 0.92
CA GLN A 52 -8.75 -4.70 1.16
C GLN A 52 -7.99 -3.81 0.17
N TRP A 53 -6.94 -3.17 0.67
CA TRP A 53 -6.09 -2.24 -0.06
C TRP A 53 -4.64 -2.41 0.32
N VAL A 54 -3.76 -1.85 -0.49
CA VAL A 54 -2.33 -1.75 -0.19
C VAL A 54 -1.97 -0.31 0.06
N VAL A 55 -1.26 -0.06 1.16
CA VAL A 55 -0.64 1.25 1.45
C VAL A 55 0.86 1.11 1.31
N ARG A 56 1.49 2.06 0.60
CA ARG A 56 2.94 2.11 0.43
C ARG A 56 3.48 3.46 0.89
N ARG A 57 4.54 3.43 1.70
CA ARG A 57 5.24 4.62 2.20
C ARG A 57 6.77 4.39 2.29
N PRO A 58 7.58 5.46 2.38
CA PRO A 58 9.02 5.35 2.65
C PRO A 58 9.32 4.61 3.96
N PRO A 59 10.55 4.09 4.15
CA PRO A 59 10.95 3.41 5.37
C PRO A 59 10.96 4.35 6.58
N LEU A 60 10.98 3.77 7.78
CA LEU A 60 11.13 4.53 9.03
C LEU A 60 12.57 5.01 9.19
N GLY A 61 12.76 6.27 9.61
CA GLY A 61 14.08 6.84 9.93
C GLY A 61 14.57 7.89 8.92
N HIS A 62 15.86 8.20 8.93
CA HIS A 62 16.46 9.17 8.00
C HIS A 62 16.60 8.55 6.62
N VAL A 63 15.78 9.04 5.69
CA VAL A 63 15.70 8.54 4.32
C VAL A 63 16.36 9.55 3.39
N LEU A 64 17.24 9.10 2.50
CA LEU A 64 17.72 9.94 1.40
C LEU A 64 16.52 10.23 0.48
N ALA A 65 16.04 11.47 0.47
CA ALA A 65 14.75 11.89 -0.10
C ALA A 65 14.51 11.45 -1.56
N THR A 66 15.54 11.29 -2.37
CA THR A 66 15.41 10.93 -3.80
C THR A 66 15.15 9.45 -4.06
N ALA A 67 15.56 8.56 -3.14
CA ALA A 67 15.45 7.12 -3.33
C ALA A 67 14.03 6.57 -3.07
N HIS A 68 13.18 7.34 -2.36
CA HIS A 68 11.86 6.90 -1.88
C HIS A 68 10.74 7.87 -2.27
N ASP A 69 10.75 8.27 -3.54
CA ASP A 69 9.74 9.14 -4.14
C ASP A 69 8.44 8.36 -4.42
N MET A 70 7.48 8.46 -3.50
CA MET A 70 6.17 7.80 -3.63
C MET A 70 5.36 8.37 -4.79
N THR A 71 5.51 9.66 -5.07
CA THR A 71 4.85 10.35 -6.18
C THR A 71 5.29 9.77 -7.52
N ARG A 72 6.59 9.45 -7.68
CA ARG A 72 7.10 8.79 -8.89
C ARG A 72 6.52 7.39 -9.08
N GLU A 73 6.45 6.58 -8.03
CA GLU A 73 5.86 5.23 -8.12
C GLU A 73 4.38 5.29 -8.46
N HIS A 74 3.61 6.13 -7.76
CA HIS A 74 2.19 6.32 -8.02
C HIS A 74 1.94 6.81 -9.45
N ARG A 75 2.76 7.75 -9.96
CA ARG A 75 2.68 8.24 -11.35
C ARG A 75 2.87 7.13 -12.38
N VAL A 76 3.84 6.24 -12.16
CA VAL A 76 4.08 5.10 -13.06
C VAL A 76 2.89 4.15 -13.06
N ILE A 77 2.41 3.74 -11.89
CA ILE A 77 1.25 2.82 -11.79
C ILE A 77 0.00 3.47 -12.41
N SER A 78 -0.26 4.74 -12.14
CA SER A 78 -1.37 5.51 -12.72
C SER A 78 -1.31 5.60 -14.24
N GLY A 79 -0.12 5.77 -14.80
CA GLY A 79 0.08 5.79 -16.25
C GLY A 79 -0.09 4.42 -16.91
N LEU A 80 0.23 3.33 -16.20
CA LEU A 80 0.11 1.96 -16.70
C LEU A 80 -1.31 1.39 -16.55
N HIS A 81 -2.06 1.81 -15.54
CA HIS A 81 -3.40 1.30 -15.22
C HIS A 81 -4.38 1.28 -16.43
N PRO A 82 -4.48 2.32 -17.28
CA PRO A 82 -5.38 2.28 -18.45
C PRO A 82 -4.84 1.47 -19.64
N THR A 83 -3.69 0.80 -19.51
CA THR A 83 -3.04 0.04 -20.59
C THR A 83 -3.28 -1.47 -20.45
N ALA A 84 -2.72 -2.27 -21.38
CA ALA A 84 -2.76 -3.72 -21.28
C ALA A 84 -1.78 -4.31 -20.23
N VAL A 85 -0.93 -3.48 -19.61
CA VAL A 85 0.02 -3.94 -18.58
C VAL A 85 -0.75 -4.13 -17.26
N PRO A 86 -0.78 -5.35 -16.67
CA PRO A 86 -1.51 -5.58 -15.44
C PRO A 86 -0.82 -4.88 -14.27
N VAL A 87 -1.50 -3.90 -13.70
CA VAL A 87 -1.11 -3.18 -12.48
C VAL A 87 -2.34 -2.98 -11.59
N PRO A 88 -2.19 -2.90 -10.26
CA PRO A 88 -3.31 -2.59 -9.37
C PRO A 88 -3.89 -1.21 -9.67
N GLU A 89 -5.19 -1.03 -9.44
CA GLU A 89 -5.81 0.30 -9.51
C GLU A 89 -5.17 1.25 -8.48
N PRO A 90 -4.61 2.41 -8.89
CA PRO A 90 -4.17 3.44 -7.97
C PRO A 90 -5.37 4.24 -7.47
N LEU A 91 -5.55 4.33 -6.15
CA LEU A 91 -6.74 4.89 -5.54
C LEU A 91 -6.52 6.30 -4.98
N LEU A 92 -5.34 6.55 -4.41
CA LEU A 92 -5.01 7.82 -3.76
C LEU A 92 -3.50 8.00 -3.65
N LEU A 93 -3.02 9.23 -3.87
CA LEU A 93 -1.70 9.71 -3.46
C LEU A 93 -1.86 10.79 -2.40
N CYS A 94 -1.09 10.71 -1.33
CA CYS A 94 -0.99 11.74 -0.31
C CYS A 94 0.47 12.15 -0.13
N GLU A 95 0.75 13.43 -0.38
CA GLU A 95 2.08 14.04 -0.20
C GLU A 95 2.18 14.82 1.13
N ASP A 96 1.11 14.82 1.93
CA ASP A 96 1.04 15.51 3.21
C ASP A 96 1.50 14.58 4.35
N ASP A 97 2.75 14.79 4.78
CA ASP A 97 3.38 14.04 5.87
C ASP A 97 2.65 14.19 7.21
N SER A 98 1.78 15.19 7.38
CA SER A 98 1.00 15.35 8.62
C SER A 98 -0.04 14.25 8.83
N VAL A 99 -0.40 13.48 7.79
CA VAL A 99 -1.44 12.45 7.87
C VAL A 99 -0.93 11.19 8.57
N ILE A 100 0.16 10.58 8.08
CA ILE A 100 0.75 9.36 8.70
C ILE A 100 2.25 9.45 8.95
N GLY A 101 2.82 10.66 8.89
CA GLY A 101 4.25 10.91 9.15
C GLY A 101 5.17 10.71 7.93
N ALA A 102 4.64 10.55 6.73
CA ALA A 102 5.38 10.40 5.47
C ALA A 102 4.42 10.48 4.25
N PRO A 103 4.92 10.74 3.04
CA PRO A 103 4.10 10.64 1.84
C PRO A 103 3.77 9.16 1.59
N PHE A 104 2.60 8.89 1.03
CA PHE A 104 2.14 7.53 0.79
C PHE A 104 1.14 7.47 -0.36
N TYR A 105 0.89 6.27 -0.86
CA TYR A 105 -0.23 6.04 -1.74
C TYR A 105 -0.97 4.75 -1.40
N VAL A 106 -2.22 4.70 -1.86
CA VAL A 106 -3.17 3.62 -1.68
C VAL A 106 -3.50 3.05 -3.05
N MET A 107 -3.52 1.72 -3.15
CA MET A 107 -3.91 1.02 -4.37
C MET A 107 -4.75 -0.21 -4.04
N GLU A 108 -5.36 -0.79 -5.06
CA GLU A 108 -6.05 -2.07 -4.99
C GLU A 108 -5.15 -3.15 -4.36
N TYR A 109 -5.76 -3.99 -3.52
CA TYR A 109 -5.16 -5.25 -3.14
C TYR A 109 -5.47 -6.30 -4.20
N VAL A 110 -4.44 -6.73 -4.94
CA VAL A 110 -4.55 -7.83 -5.90
C VAL A 110 -4.19 -9.13 -5.19
N GLU A 111 -5.17 -10.03 -5.08
CA GLU A 111 -4.95 -11.37 -4.54
C GLU A 111 -4.06 -12.19 -5.48
N GLY A 112 -3.00 -12.78 -4.94
CA GLY A 112 -2.09 -13.59 -5.72
C GLY A 112 -0.94 -14.17 -4.91
N THR A 113 -0.13 -15.00 -5.57
CA THR A 113 1.04 -15.65 -4.97
C THR A 113 2.32 -15.06 -5.55
N PRO A 114 3.16 -14.37 -4.76
CA PRO A 114 4.48 -13.96 -5.21
C PRO A 114 5.43 -15.17 -5.20
N TYR A 115 5.80 -15.64 -6.39
CA TYR A 115 6.79 -16.70 -6.55
C TYR A 115 8.20 -16.13 -6.41
N ARG A 116 8.99 -16.72 -5.50
CA ARG A 116 10.35 -16.30 -5.13
C ARG A 116 11.44 -17.23 -5.65
N THR A 117 11.10 -18.49 -5.93
CA THR A 117 12.04 -19.49 -6.45
C THR A 117 11.47 -20.17 -7.70
N ALA A 118 12.37 -20.66 -8.55
CA ALA A 118 11.99 -21.43 -9.74
C ALA A 118 11.21 -22.70 -9.38
N GLU A 119 11.53 -23.34 -8.26
CA GLU A 119 10.82 -24.53 -7.76
C GLU A 119 9.33 -24.24 -7.50
N GLN A 120 9.00 -23.05 -7.01
CA GLN A 120 7.60 -22.68 -6.78
C GLN A 120 6.80 -22.51 -8.08
N LEU A 121 7.48 -22.38 -9.23
CA LEU A 121 6.84 -22.32 -10.55
C LEU A 121 6.63 -23.72 -11.15
N ALA A 122 7.33 -24.75 -10.68
CA ALA A 122 7.23 -26.11 -11.23
C ALA A 122 5.78 -26.66 -11.30
N PRO A 123 4.89 -26.40 -10.32
CA PRO A 123 3.49 -26.82 -10.40
C PRO A 123 2.66 -26.08 -11.47
N LEU A 124 3.13 -24.93 -11.97
CA LEU A 124 2.40 -24.10 -12.95
C LEU A 124 2.68 -24.52 -14.41
N GLY A 125 3.66 -25.39 -14.62
CA GLY A 125 4.09 -25.84 -15.94
C GLY A 125 5.39 -25.18 -16.43
N PRO A 126 5.86 -25.59 -17.63
CA PRO A 126 7.01 -25.00 -18.29
C PRO A 126 6.74 -23.57 -18.80
#